data_AF-A0A9Q2LCL2-F1
#
_entry.id   AF-A0A9Q2LCL2-F1
#
_cell.length_a   1.000
_cell.length_b   1.000
_cell.length_c   1.000
_cell.angle_alpha   90.00
_cell.angle_beta   90.00
_cell.angle_gamma   90.00
#
_symmetry.space_group_name_H-M   'P 1'
#
loop_
_entity.id
_entity.type
_entity.pdbx_description
1 polymer ?
#
loop_
_entity_poly.entity_id
_entity_poly.type
_entity_poly.pdbx_seq_one_letter_code
_entity_poly.pdbx_strand_id
1 'polypeptide(L)'
;TGILTMGLLFIGMNKIADGLNPLIVGSLIVAIGLSLGGPTGYAINPARDLGPRIAHAILPIAGKGDSNWSYAIVPVLGPVTGGMIGAVIYRLFYKGAFDTMSVVAIVLLIITLILGVTLNKAKNAKGIETIY
;
A
#
# COMPACT_ATOMS: atom_id res chain seq x y z
N THR A 1 -1.50 -4.72 -0.72
CA THR A 1 -1.71 -3.82 -1.89
C THR A 1 -1.49 -4.49 -3.23
N GLY A 2 -0.44 -5.31 -3.45
CA GLY A 2 -0.23 -5.94 -4.76
C GLY A 2 -1.41 -6.77 -5.27
N ILE A 3 -2.04 -7.58 -4.40
CA ILE A 3 -3.27 -8.31 -4.74
C ILE A 3 -4.40 -7.36 -5.15
N LEU A 4 -4.59 -6.25 -4.42
CA LEU A 4 -5.59 -5.24 -4.78
C LEU A 4 -5.31 -4.68 -6.18
N THR A 5 -4.07 -4.24 -6.45
CA THR A 5 -3.70 -3.67 -7.75
C THR A 5 -3.91 -4.67 -8.89
N MET A 6 -3.49 -5.93 -8.72
CA MET A 6 -3.76 -6.98 -9.71
C MET A 6 -5.26 -7.16 -9.93
N GLY A 7 -6.03 -7.30 -8.84
CA GLY A 7 -7.48 -7.45 -8.92
C GLY A 7 -8.16 -6.29 -9.66
N LEU A 8 -7.76 -5.05 -9.39
CA LEU A 8 -8.27 -3.87 -10.09
C LEU A 8 -7.94 -3.89 -11.59
N LEU A 9 -6.72 -4.30 -11.96
CA LEU A 9 -6.32 -4.40 -13.37
C LEU A 9 -7.10 -5.51 -14.11
N PHE A 10 -7.40 -6.62 -13.45
CA PHE A 10 -8.26 -7.66 -14.00
C PHE A 10 -9.72 -7.21 -14.12
N ILE A 11 -10.27 -6.58 -13.09
CA ILE A 11 -11.63 -6.02 -13.12
C ILE A 11 -11.75 -5.00 -14.26
N GLY A 12 -10.80 -4.07 -14.37
CA GLY A 12 -10.82 -2.99 -15.37
C GLY A 12 -10.69 -3.44 -16.82
N MET A 13 -10.27 -4.67 -17.09
CA MET A 13 -10.25 -5.22 -18.45
C MET A 13 -11.56 -5.84 -18.90
N ASN A 14 -12.42 -6.20 -17.95
CA ASN A 14 -13.63 -6.94 -18.25
C ASN A 14 -14.82 -5.99 -18.36
N LYS A 15 -15.69 -6.25 -19.33
CA LYS A 15 -16.99 -5.59 -19.38
C LYS A 15 -17.87 -6.21 -18.30
N ILE A 16 -18.17 -5.42 -17.29
CA ILE A 16 -19.07 -5.77 -16.20
C ILE A 16 -20.34 -4.93 -16.38
N ALA A 17 -21.49 -5.46 -15.93
CA ALA A 17 -22.74 -4.71 -16.00
C ALA A 17 -22.62 -3.35 -15.28
N ASP A 18 -23.24 -2.33 -15.86
CA ASP A 18 -23.16 -0.97 -15.35
C ASP A 18 -23.61 -0.89 -13.89
N GLY A 19 -22.85 -0.15 -13.09
CA GLY A 19 -23.10 0.00 -11.65
C GLY A 19 -22.57 -1.14 -10.76
N LEU A 20 -22.15 -2.30 -11.30
CA LEU A 20 -21.59 -3.38 -10.47
C LEU A 20 -20.09 -3.24 -10.15
N ASN A 21 -19.36 -2.42 -10.90
CA ASN A 21 -17.91 -2.22 -10.68
C ASN A 21 -17.56 -1.82 -9.23
N PRO A 22 -18.23 -0.83 -8.60
CA PRO A 22 -17.94 -0.47 -7.21
C PRO A 22 -18.22 -1.60 -6.23
N LEU A 23 -19.26 -2.41 -6.45
CA LEU A 23 -19.61 -3.53 -5.58
C LEU A 23 -18.54 -4.62 -5.62
N ILE A 24 -18.02 -4.94 -6.80
CA ILE A 24 -16.97 -5.95 -6.98
C ILE A 24 -15.65 -5.45 -6.37
N VAL A 25 -15.28 -4.19 -6.62
CA VAL A 25 -14.10 -3.58 -6.01
C VAL A 25 -14.21 -3.53 -4.48
N GLY A 26 -15.38 -3.14 -3.95
CA GLY A 26 -15.65 -3.13 -2.52
C GLY A 26 -15.54 -4.53 -1.90
N SER A 27 -16.13 -5.53 -2.55
CA SER A 27 -16.05 -6.94 -2.12
C SER A 27 -14.60 -7.45 -2.10
N LEU A 28 -13.78 -7.07 -3.08
CA LEU A 28 -12.35 -7.38 -3.10
C LEU A 28 -11.62 -6.76 -1.91
N ILE A 29 -11.89 -5.48 -1.60
CA ILE A 29 -11.28 -4.80 -0.46
C ILE A 29 -11.70 -5.48 0.85
N VAL A 30 -12.98 -5.84 1.01
CA VAL A 30 -13.49 -6.57 2.17
C VAL A 30 -12.80 -7.92 2.31
N ALA A 31 -12.69 -8.70 1.24
CA ALA A 31 -12.02 -10.00 1.26
C ALA A 31 -10.55 -9.88 1.71
N ILE A 32 -9.83 -8.86 1.22
CA ILE A 32 -8.45 -8.56 1.65
C ILE A 32 -8.43 -8.15 3.13
N GLY A 33 -9.36 -7.32 3.58
CA GLY A 33 -9.45 -6.89 4.98
C GLY A 33 -9.71 -8.06 5.94
N LEU A 34 -10.62 -8.97 5.58
CA LEU A 34 -10.97 -10.13 6.41
C LEU A 34 -9.85 -11.18 6.44
N SER A 35 -9.09 -11.35 5.36
CA SER A 35 -8.04 -12.38 5.26
C SER A 35 -6.65 -11.91 5.70
N LEU A 36 -6.32 -10.64 5.46
CA LEU A 36 -4.96 -10.09 5.63
C LEU A 36 -4.94 -8.84 6.52
N GLY A 37 -6.06 -8.46 7.12
CA GLY A 37 -6.17 -7.22 7.90
C GLY A 37 -5.55 -7.26 9.29
N GLY A 38 -5.43 -8.44 9.92
CA GLY A 38 -5.01 -8.56 11.32
C GLY A 38 -3.68 -7.86 11.66
N PRO A 39 -2.57 -8.18 10.97
CA PRO A 39 -1.24 -7.68 11.37
C PRO A 39 -1.04 -6.17 11.24
N THR A 40 -1.75 -5.48 10.34
CA THR A 40 -1.48 -4.06 10.01
C THR A 40 -2.73 -3.21 9.78
N GLY A 41 -3.93 -3.71 10.07
CA GLY A 41 -5.19 -3.03 9.77
C GLY A 41 -5.44 -2.79 8.28
N TYR A 42 -4.87 -3.64 7.40
CA TYR A 42 -4.93 -3.53 5.93
C TYR A 42 -4.67 -2.09 5.43
N ALA A 43 -3.60 -1.45 5.89
CA ALA A 43 -3.16 -0.14 5.38
C ALA A 43 -2.68 -0.23 3.92
N ILE A 44 -3.61 -0.43 3.00
CA ILE A 44 -3.37 -0.72 1.57
C ILE A 44 -3.23 0.52 0.70
N ASN A 45 -3.49 1.71 1.27
CA ASN A 45 -3.47 3.00 0.58
C ASN A 45 -2.79 4.04 1.49
N PRO A 46 -1.72 4.73 1.03
CA PRO A 46 -1.05 5.76 1.82
C PRO A 46 -1.98 6.88 2.27
N ALA A 47 -2.94 7.31 1.43
CA ALA A 47 -3.88 8.38 1.78
C ALA A 47 -4.85 7.96 2.90
N ARG A 48 -5.22 6.67 2.94
CA ARG A 48 -6.08 6.08 3.98
C ARG A 48 -5.41 6.04 5.35
N ASP A 49 -4.08 6.15 5.41
CA ASP A 49 -3.32 6.25 6.65
C ASP A 49 -2.89 7.69 6.96
N LEU A 50 -2.23 8.36 6.00
CA LEU A 50 -1.64 9.68 6.22
C LEU A 50 -2.68 10.76 6.49
N GLY A 51 -3.82 10.76 5.79
CA GLY A 51 -4.86 11.77 6.00
C GLY A 51 -5.37 11.81 7.45
N PRO A 52 -5.91 10.68 7.97
CA PRO A 52 -6.29 10.58 9.38
C PRO A 52 -5.15 10.85 10.36
N ARG A 53 -3.92 10.45 10.04
CA ARG A 53 -2.74 10.69 10.90
C ARG A 53 -2.37 12.17 11.00
N ILE A 54 -2.40 12.90 9.88
CA ILE A 54 -2.17 14.35 9.84
C ILE A 54 -3.27 15.06 10.63
N ALA A 55 -4.53 14.67 10.44
CA ALA A 55 -5.66 15.21 11.19
C ALA A 55 -5.48 14.99 12.71
N HIS A 56 -5.11 13.77 13.12
CA HIS A 56 -4.82 13.44 14.52
C HIS A 56 -3.68 14.30 15.10
N ALA A 57 -2.63 14.57 14.32
CA ALA A 57 -1.51 15.38 14.76
C ALA A 57 -1.91 16.85 15.00
N ILE A 58 -2.70 17.45 14.10
CA ILE A 58 -3.01 18.89 14.12
C ILE A 58 -4.22 19.21 15.02
N LEU A 59 -5.25 18.37 15.04
CA LEU A 59 -6.49 18.70 15.74
C LEU A 59 -6.31 18.67 17.27
N PRO A 60 -6.89 19.64 18.01
CA PRO A 60 -6.85 19.67 19.46
C PRO A 60 -7.86 18.67 20.03
N ILE A 61 -7.45 17.40 20.15
CA ILE A 61 -8.27 16.32 20.72
C ILE A 61 -7.86 16.12 22.18
N ALA A 62 -8.82 16.27 23.11
CA ALA A 62 -8.57 16.10 24.54
C ALA A 62 -8.12 14.66 24.85
N GLY A 63 -7.04 14.53 25.61
CA GLY A 63 -6.50 13.22 26.01
C GLY A 63 -5.86 12.40 24.88
N LYS A 64 -5.54 13.00 23.72
CA LYS A 64 -4.90 12.27 22.61
C LYS A 64 -3.48 11.82 22.94
N GLY A 65 -3.10 10.64 22.46
CA GLY A 65 -1.73 10.12 22.51
C GLY A 65 -0.84 10.62 21.38
N ASP A 66 0.31 9.97 21.18
CA ASP A 66 1.18 10.24 20.03
C ASP A 66 0.55 9.76 18.71
N SER A 67 0.89 10.42 17.60
CA SER A 67 0.38 10.07 16.26
C SER A 67 1.15 8.92 15.60
N ASN A 68 2.11 8.30 16.31
CA ASN A 68 2.90 7.15 15.86
C ASN A 68 3.56 7.36 14.50
N TRP A 69 4.26 8.50 14.35
CA TRP A 69 4.97 8.85 13.11
C TRP A 69 6.13 7.90 12.79
N SER A 70 6.67 7.22 13.79
CA SER A 70 7.66 6.15 13.60
C SER A 70 7.08 5.00 12.77
N TYR A 71 5.79 4.65 12.92
CA TYR A 71 5.16 3.62 12.11
C TYR A 71 4.74 4.09 10.70
N ALA A 72 4.51 5.40 10.50
CA ALA A 72 3.93 5.97 9.26
C ALA A 72 4.68 5.60 7.96
N ILE A 73 5.95 5.20 8.04
CA ILE A 73 6.71 4.72 6.87
C ILE A 73 6.13 3.44 6.27
N VAL A 74 5.64 2.52 7.12
CA VAL A 74 5.13 1.20 6.71
C VAL A 74 3.87 1.34 5.83
N PRO A 75 2.80 2.05 6.25
CA PRO A 75 1.60 2.24 5.44
C PRO A 75 1.78 3.21 4.25
N VAL A 76 2.96 3.82 4.09
CA VAL A 76 3.30 4.62 2.91
C VAL A 76 4.11 3.80 1.90
N LEU A 77 5.29 3.33 2.28
CA LEU A 77 6.18 2.61 1.36
C LEU A 77 5.69 1.19 1.06
N GLY A 78 5.03 0.54 2.01
CA GLY A 78 4.45 -0.80 1.84
C GLY A 78 3.43 -0.83 0.69
N PRO A 79 2.40 0.02 0.69
CA PRO A 79 1.46 0.13 -0.41
C PRO A 79 2.05 0.53 -1.75
N VAL A 80 2.97 1.50 -1.77
CA VAL A 80 3.62 1.93 -3.03
C VAL A 80 4.38 0.76 -3.66
N THR A 81 5.21 0.09 -2.87
CA THR A 81 5.97 -1.08 -3.32
C THR A 81 5.04 -2.21 -3.74
N GLY A 82 4.03 -2.53 -2.93
CA GLY A 82 3.06 -3.57 -3.23
C GLY A 82 2.28 -3.31 -4.52
N GLY A 83 1.87 -2.06 -4.75
CA GLY A 83 1.16 -1.68 -5.98
C GLY A 83 2.02 -1.84 -7.23
N MET A 84 3.29 -1.43 -7.18
CA MET A 84 4.25 -1.64 -8.26
C MET A 84 4.45 -3.13 -8.55
N ILE A 85 4.64 -3.96 -7.53
CA ILE A 85 4.75 -5.43 -7.68
C ILE A 85 3.52 -6.00 -8.39
N GLY A 86 2.32 -5.65 -7.93
CA GLY A 86 1.08 -6.15 -8.52
C GLY A 86 0.94 -5.75 -10.00
N ALA A 87 1.25 -4.50 -10.33
CA ALA A 87 1.21 -4.01 -11.71
C ALA A 87 2.24 -4.71 -12.61
N VAL A 88 3.47 -4.91 -12.14
CA VAL A 88 4.54 -5.60 -12.90
C VAL A 88 4.18 -7.06 -13.14
N ILE A 89 3.70 -7.79 -12.12
CA ILE A 89 3.27 -9.18 -12.27
C ILE A 89 2.16 -9.28 -13.31
N TYR A 90 1.15 -8.43 -13.22
CA TYR A 90 0.07 -8.41 -14.20
C TYR A 90 0.58 -8.18 -15.63
N ARG A 91 1.51 -7.22 -15.82
CA ARG A 91 2.06 -6.92 -17.16
C ARG A 91 2.90 -8.06 -17.71
N LEU A 92 3.75 -8.67 -16.89
CA LEU A 92 4.60 -9.79 -17.29
C LEU A 92 3.81 -11.04 -17.64
N PHE A 93 2.92 -11.47 -16.74
CA PHE A 93 2.29 -12.79 -16.86
C PHE A 93 0.98 -12.78 -17.63
N TYR A 94 0.18 -11.72 -17.50
CA TYR A 94 -1.10 -11.64 -18.20
C TYR A 94 -0.96 -10.95 -19.57
N LYS A 95 -0.27 -9.81 -19.64
CA LYS A 95 -0.05 -9.12 -20.92
C LYS A 95 1.10 -9.69 -21.73
N GLY A 96 1.97 -10.53 -21.15
CA GLY A 96 3.17 -11.03 -21.82
C GLY A 96 4.12 -9.92 -22.23
N ALA A 97 4.06 -8.76 -21.56
CA ALA A 97 4.70 -7.53 -22.00
C ALA A 97 5.75 -7.05 -20.99
N PHE A 98 6.99 -6.90 -21.47
CA PHE A 98 8.07 -6.24 -20.77
C PHE A 98 8.51 -4.99 -21.53
N ASP A 99 7.81 -3.89 -21.26
CA ASP A 99 8.06 -2.59 -21.89
C ASP A 99 8.83 -1.65 -20.94
N THR A 100 9.05 -0.42 -21.40
CA THR A 100 9.69 0.65 -20.61
C THR A 100 9.00 0.90 -19.28
N MET A 101 7.68 0.77 -19.19
CA MET A 101 6.94 1.01 -17.94
C MET A 101 7.17 -0.12 -16.93
N SER A 102 7.33 -1.37 -17.39
CA SER A 102 7.74 -2.48 -16.53
C SER A 102 9.15 -2.25 -15.97
N VAL A 103 10.08 -1.73 -16.78
CA VAL A 103 11.44 -1.36 -16.33
C VAL A 103 11.39 -0.22 -15.31
N VAL A 104 10.68 0.87 -15.61
CA VAL A 104 10.52 2.02 -14.71
C VAL A 104 9.92 1.58 -13.37
N ALA A 105 8.88 0.75 -13.39
CA ALA A 105 8.25 0.23 -12.18
C ALA A 105 9.22 -0.62 -11.34
N ILE A 106 10.06 -1.45 -11.97
CA ILE A 106 11.08 -2.24 -11.26
C ILE A 106 12.16 -1.34 -10.66
N VAL A 107 12.64 -0.32 -11.40
CA VAL A 107 13.63 0.63 -10.89
C VAL A 107 13.08 1.39 -9.69
N LEU A 108 11.86 1.93 -9.80
CA LEU A 108 11.21 2.61 -8.69
C LEU A 108 10.98 1.70 -7.49
N LEU A 109 10.59 0.45 -7.72
CA LEU A 109 10.44 -0.57 -6.67
C LEU A 109 11.76 -0.82 -5.93
N ILE A 110 12.88 -0.93 -6.66
CA ILE A 110 14.20 -1.12 -6.04
C ILE A 110 14.54 0.11 -5.18
N ILE A 111 14.31 1.31 -5.70
CA ILE A 111 14.54 2.56 -4.96
C ILE A 111 13.67 2.61 -3.70
N THR A 112 12.38 2.29 -3.78
CA THR A 112 11.48 2.33 -2.63
C THR A 112 11.84 1.27 -1.58
N LEU A 113 12.30 0.10 -2.00
CA LEU A 113 12.81 -0.94 -1.08
C LEU A 113 14.11 -0.51 -0.39
N ILE A 114 15.08 0.02 -1.14
CA ILE A 114 16.35 0.52 -0.58
C ILE A 114 16.07 1.64 0.42
N LEU A 115 15.18 2.56 0.07
CA LEU A 115 14.74 3.65 0.96
C LEU A 115 14.10 3.08 2.23
N GLY A 116 13.19 2.12 2.10
CA GLY A 116 12.54 1.46 3.23
C GLY A 116 13.53 0.78 4.17
N VAL A 117 14.50 0.03 3.63
CA VAL A 117 15.55 -0.64 4.42
C VAL A 117 16.46 0.37 5.12
N THR A 118 16.87 1.42 4.41
CA THR A 118 17.78 2.46 4.95
C THR A 118 17.10 3.22 6.08
N LEU A 119 15.84 3.61 5.90
CA LEU A 119 15.05 4.30 6.93
C LEU A 119 14.77 3.40 8.14
N ASN A 120 14.58 2.09 7.93
CA ASN A 120 14.41 1.14 9.04
C ASN A 120 15.71 0.99 9.85
N LYS A 121 16.85 0.82 9.18
CA LYS A 121 18.17 0.77 9.85
C LYS A 121 18.48 2.04 10.62
N ALA A 122 18.20 3.21 10.04
CA ALA A 122 18.42 4.50 10.69
C ALA A 122 17.56 4.68 11.96
N LYS A 123 16.36 4.10 12.01
CA LYS A 123 15.51 4.09 13.21
C LYS A 123 16.08 3.20 14.31
N ASN A 124 16.48 1.98 13.95
CA ASN A 124 17.09 1.03 14.89
C ASN A 124 18.40 1.57 15.50
N ALA A 125 19.21 2.29 14.71
CA ALA A 125 20.44 2.93 15.20
C ALA A 125 20.19 4.06 16.21
N LYS A 126 18.99 4.65 16.25
CA LYS A 126 18.60 5.71 17.21
C LYS A 126 17.95 5.17 18.48
N GLY A 127 17.92 3.85 18.68
CA GLY A 127 17.25 3.23 19.84
C GLY A 127 15.74 3.44 19.86
N ILE A 128 15.15 3.84 18.72
CA ILE A 128 13.70 3.88 18.56
C ILE A 128 13.30 2.44 18.25
N GLU A 129 12.89 1.69 19.28
CA GLU A 129 12.33 0.35 19.08
C GLU A 129 11.22 0.43 18.03
N THR A 130 11.39 -0.33 16.95
CA THR A 130 10.30 -0.60 16.02
C THR A 130 9.26 -1.34 16.82
N ILE A 131 8.19 -0.64 17.21
CA ILE A 131 7.07 -1.18 17.97
C ILE A 131 6.30 -2.15 17.06
N TYR A 132 6.88 -3.33 16.91
CA TYR A 132 6.17 -4.59 17.05
C TYR A 132 6.62 -5.19 18.37
#